data_AF-A0A9R1HHA7-F1
#
_entry.id   AF-A0A9R1HHA7-F1
#
_cell.length_a   1.000
_cell.length_b   1.000
_cell.length_c   1.000
_cell.angle_alpha   90.00
_cell.angle_beta   90.00
_cell.angle_gamma   90.00
#
_symmetry.space_group_name_H-M   'P 1'
#
loop_
_entity.id
_entity.type
_entity.pdbx_description
1 polymer ?
#
loop_
_entity_poly.entity_id
_entity_poly.type
_entity_poly.pdbx_seq_one_letter_code
_entity_poly.pdbx_strand_id
1 'polypeptide(L)'
;EFDLRVAMPLGVWNGALNAGVAAGVIHPLVTGSTGSISSLPERFYLGGNKSLVCRLGGPSSLLGFKSRGLGPTDSQACAPKNSENAAPISPELDALGGDIAVTAFADLSFDLPLKPLRELGIHGHAFVSAGNHAKFTERDIRGFSVTEFLKTFRSSAGFGVVVPTRLFRIEMNYCHILKQFDNDRAKTGIQFNFSSP
;
A
#
# COMPACT_ATOMS: atom_id res chain seq x y z
N GLU A 1 -7.43 -8.46 -12.21
CA GLU A 1 -7.47 -7.44 -11.13
C GLU A 1 -8.85 -6.82 -11.07
N PHE A 2 -9.23 -6.28 -9.91
CA PHE A 2 -10.51 -5.63 -9.64
C PHE A 2 -10.26 -4.38 -8.79
N ASP A 3 -10.91 -3.26 -9.12
CA ASP A 3 -10.84 -2.00 -8.38
C ASP A 3 -12.22 -1.32 -8.44
N LEU A 4 -12.86 -1.18 -7.28
CA LEU A 4 -14.17 -0.56 -7.11
C LEU A 4 -14.06 0.69 -6.24
N ARG A 5 -14.68 1.78 -6.67
CA ARG A 5 -14.65 3.07 -5.96
C ARG A 5 -15.99 3.77 -5.97
N VAL A 6 -16.27 4.46 -4.88
CA VAL A 6 -17.47 5.27 -4.69
C VAL A 6 -17.05 6.60 -4.09
N ALA A 7 -17.63 7.68 -4.60
CA ALA A 7 -17.49 9.02 -4.05
C ALA A 7 -18.88 9.56 -3.72
N MET A 8 -19.08 10.00 -2.48
CA MET A 8 -20.35 10.54 -1.99
C MET A 8 -20.13 11.98 -1.51
N PRO A 9 -20.75 12.99 -2.14
CA PRO A 9 -20.69 14.36 -1.64
C PRO A 9 -21.49 14.48 -0.34
N LEU A 10 -20.93 15.16 0.66
CA LEU A 10 -21.53 15.33 1.98
C LEU A 10 -22.29 16.65 2.14
N GLY A 11 -22.22 17.55 1.15
CA GLY A 11 -22.98 18.81 1.10
C GLY A 11 -22.51 19.90 2.06
N VAL A 12 -21.71 19.56 3.09
CA VAL A 12 -21.12 20.49 4.06
C VAL A 12 -19.64 20.69 3.74
N TRP A 13 -19.17 21.94 3.73
CA TRP A 13 -17.76 22.32 3.43
C TRP A 13 -17.21 21.79 2.09
N ASN A 14 -18.09 21.61 1.09
CA ASN A 14 -17.78 20.92 -0.16
C ASN A 14 -17.11 19.55 0.08
N GLY A 15 -17.41 18.92 1.21
CA GLY A 15 -16.79 17.68 1.61
C GLY A 15 -17.29 16.51 0.77
N ALA A 16 -16.41 15.54 0.56
CA ALA A 16 -16.73 14.30 -0.13
C ALA A 16 -16.12 13.12 0.62
N LEU A 17 -16.88 12.04 0.72
CA LEU A 17 -16.41 10.75 1.21
C LEU A 17 -16.06 9.87 0.01
N ASN A 18 -14.78 9.55 -0.13
CA ASN A 18 -14.25 8.62 -1.10
C ASN A 18 -13.99 7.27 -0.42
N ALA A 19 -14.47 6.17 -0.99
CA ALA A 19 -14.16 4.84 -0.49
C ALA A 19 -13.85 3.92 -1.67
N GLY A 20 -13.00 2.93 -1.45
CA GLY A 20 -12.72 1.94 -2.48
C GLY A 20 -12.05 0.68 -1.97
N VAL A 21 -12.16 -0.36 -2.79
CA VAL A 21 -11.58 -1.68 -2.56
C VAL A 21 -10.94 -2.15 -3.86
N ALA A 22 -9.69 -2.60 -3.80
CA ALA A 22 -9.02 -3.26 -4.92
C ALA A 22 -8.52 -4.65 -4.52
N ALA A 23 -8.58 -5.58 -5.46
CA ALA A 23 -8.12 -6.95 -5.28
C ALA A 23 -7.43 -7.46 -6.56
N GLY A 24 -6.37 -8.24 -6.38
CA GLY A 24 -5.62 -8.86 -7.46
C GLY A 24 -5.25 -10.28 -7.11
N VAL A 25 -5.30 -11.17 -8.09
CA VAL A 25 -4.82 -12.56 -8.00
C VAL A 25 -4.01 -12.85 -9.25
N ILE A 26 -2.83 -13.42 -9.07
CA ILE A 26 -1.96 -13.94 -10.11
C ILE A 26 -2.06 -15.46 -10.05
N HIS A 27 -2.57 -16.05 -11.12
CA HIS A 27 -2.59 -17.50 -11.27
C HIS A 27 -1.62 -17.90 -12.39
N PRO A 28 -0.57 -18.68 -12.10
CA PRO A 28 0.31 -19.16 -13.14
C PRO A 28 -0.40 -20.24 -13.95
N LEU A 29 -0.43 -20.09 -15.28
CA LEU A 29 -1.23 -20.95 -16.16
C LEU A 29 -0.45 -22.15 -16.72
N VAL A 30 0.87 -22.23 -16.47
CA VAL A 30 1.76 -23.29 -16.97
C VAL A 30 2.47 -23.97 -15.81
N THR A 31 2.18 -25.25 -15.61
CA THR A 31 2.83 -26.13 -14.62
C THR A 31 4.07 -26.79 -15.25
N GLY A 32 5.25 -26.20 -15.05
CA GLY A 32 6.54 -26.85 -15.33
C GLY A 32 6.95 -27.81 -14.20
N SER A 33 7.88 -28.74 -14.46
CA SER A 33 8.26 -29.83 -13.52
C SER A 33 8.98 -29.38 -12.23
N THR A 34 9.14 -28.08 -12.03
CA THR A 34 9.64 -27.46 -10.81
C THR A 34 8.61 -26.41 -10.47
N GLY A 35 7.94 -26.57 -9.31
CA GLY A 35 6.67 -25.93 -8.95
C GLY A 35 6.47 -24.52 -9.50
N SER A 36 5.25 -24.27 -9.95
CA SER A 36 4.83 -23.04 -10.60
C SER A 36 4.97 -21.81 -9.70
N ILE A 37 6.12 -21.14 -9.76
CA ILE A 37 6.44 -19.92 -9.00
C ILE A 37 6.28 -18.73 -9.95
N SER A 38 5.43 -17.76 -9.58
CA SER A 38 5.35 -16.47 -10.28
C SER A 38 6.70 -15.77 -10.25
N SER A 39 7.09 -15.16 -11.37
CA SER A 39 8.35 -14.41 -11.43
C SER A 39 8.27 -13.22 -10.46
N LEU A 40 9.36 -12.92 -9.74
CA LEU A 40 9.40 -11.84 -8.74
C LEU A 40 8.81 -10.50 -9.23
N PRO A 41 9.08 -10.00 -10.46
CA PRO A 41 8.51 -8.72 -10.90
C PRO A 41 6.99 -8.74 -11.11
N GLU A 42 6.38 -9.91 -11.27
CA GLU A 42 4.93 -10.03 -11.52
C GLU A 42 4.10 -10.03 -10.23
N ARG A 43 4.73 -10.21 -9.06
CA ARG A 43 4.02 -10.26 -7.77
C ARG A 43 3.45 -8.92 -7.32
N PHE A 44 2.39 -8.98 -6.51
CA PHE A 44 1.87 -7.80 -5.83
C PHE A 44 2.78 -7.40 -4.67
N TYR A 45 3.25 -6.16 -4.72
CA TYR A 45 3.96 -5.51 -3.63
C TYR A 45 3.04 -4.46 -3.01
N LEU A 46 2.84 -4.48 -1.69
CA LEU A 46 2.11 -3.41 -1.02
C LEU A 46 3.03 -2.34 -0.46
N GLY A 47 2.55 -1.10 -0.52
CA GLY A 47 3.19 0.08 0.02
C GLY A 47 3.65 1.04 -1.07
N GLY A 48 4.01 2.26 -0.66
CA GLY A 48 4.45 3.31 -1.55
C GLY A 48 3.61 4.58 -1.48
N ASN A 49 4.19 5.64 -2.02
CA ASN A 49 3.71 7.02 -1.94
C ASN A 49 2.79 7.34 -3.12
N LYS A 50 1.60 6.74 -3.16
CA LYS A 50 0.60 7.00 -4.21
C LYS A 50 -0.54 7.86 -3.66
N SER A 51 -0.96 8.85 -4.44
CA SER A 51 -2.00 9.82 -4.06
C SER A 51 -3.36 9.15 -3.87
N LEU A 52 -3.97 9.31 -2.70
CA LEU A 52 -5.31 8.76 -2.41
C LEU A 52 -6.42 9.49 -3.14
N VAL A 53 -6.22 10.78 -3.43
CA VAL A 53 -7.23 11.68 -4.00
C VAL A 53 -7.60 11.32 -5.44
N CYS A 54 -6.66 10.77 -6.22
CA CYS A 54 -6.89 10.53 -7.64
C CYS A 54 -6.85 9.06 -8.05
N ARG A 55 -5.88 8.29 -7.56
CA ARG A 55 -5.79 6.87 -7.91
C ARG A 55 -5.26 6.06 -6.73
N LEU A 56 -6.13 5.25 -6.13
CA LEU A 56 -5.65 4.03 -5.45
C LEU A 56 -4.74 3.34 -6.47
N GLY A 57 -3.50 3.11 -6.10
CA GLY A 57 -2.50 2.57 -7.01
C GLY A 57 -2.71 1.12 -7.40
N GLY A 58 -3.95 0.66 -7.47
CA GLY A 58 -4.34 -0.75 -7.53
C GLY A 58 -4.13 -1.47 -6.19
N PRO A 59 -4.13 -2.81 -6.19
CA PRO A 59 -3.96 -3.64 -5.00
C PRO A 59 -2.56 -3.53 -4.34
N SER A 60 -1.67 -2.70 -4.90
CA SER A 60 -0.30 -2.44 -4.40
C SER A 60 -0.17 -1.20 -3.51
N SER A 61 -1.24 -0.41 -3.33
CA SER A 61 -1.16 0.91 -2.71
C SER A 61 -1.60 0.92 -1.24
N LEU A 62 -0.70 1.25 -0.32
CA LEU A 62 -1.02 1.44 1.11
C LEU A 62 -0.17 2.58 1.70
N LEU A 63 -0.83 3.66 2.14
CA LEU A 63 -0.14 4.82 2.73
C LEU A 63 0.46 4.47 4.10
N GLY A 64 1.57 5.10 4.46
CA GLY A 64 2.31 4.81 5.70
C GLY A 64 3.34 3.67 5.58
N PHE A 65 3.28 2.87 4.52
CA PHE A 65 4.20 1.77 4.28
C PHE A 65 5.14 2.08 3.12
N LYS A 66 6.44 1.79 3.27
CA LYS A 66 7.40 1.97 2.17
C LYS A 66 7.05 1.08 0.98
N SER A 67 7.44 1.48 -0.23
CA SER A 67 7.33 0.63 -1.42
C SER A 67 8.08 -0.68 -1.18
N ARG A 68 7.45 -1.83 -1.48
CA ARG A 68 7.94 -3.17 -1.12
C ARG A 68 8.25 -3.32 0.37
N GLY A 69 7.56 -2.58 1.22
CA GLY A 69 7.75 -2.61 2.66
C GLY A 69 6.98 -3.73 3.35
N LEU A 70 6.12 -4.44 2.62
CA LEU A 70 5.24 -5.46 3.16
C LEU A 70 5.56 -6.82 2.54
N GLY A 71 5.72 -7.83 3.38
CA GLY A 71 5.69 -9.24 2.97
C GLY A 71 6.65 -10.16 3.73
N PRO A 72 6.51 -11.49 3.56
CA PRO A 72 7.47 -12.45 4.09
C PRO A 72 8.86 -12.10 3.57
N THR A 73 9.80 -12.00 4.50
CA THR A 73 11.23 -11.89 4.22
C THR A 73 11.79 -13.28 4.04
N ASP A 74 12.65 -13.49 3.03
CA ASP A 74 13.51 -14.68 3.02
C ASP A 74 14.73 -14.39 3.87
N SER A 75 14.80 -15.02 5.04
CA SER A 75 16.05 -15.16 5.79
C SER A 75 16.86 -16.32 5.18
N GLN A 76 17.20 -16.25 3.89
CA GLN A 76 18.05 -17.28 3.29
C GLN A 76 19.12 -16.70 2.37
N ALA A 77 20.21 -16.27 2.99
CA ALA A 77 21.55 -16.43 2.43
C ALA A 77 22.60 -16.46 3.56
N CYS A 78 22.43 -17.33 4.57
CA CYS A 78 23.62 -17.87 5.25
C CYS A 78 24.28 -18.87 4.30
N ALA A 79 24.94 -18.36 3.26
CA ALA A 79 25.98 -19.14 2.60
C ALA A 79 27.21 -19.13 3.53
N PRO A 80 27.82 -20.28 3.87
CA PRO A 80 29.06 -20.28 4.62
C PRO A 80 30.17 -19.75 3.71
N LYS A 81 30.47 -18.46 3.79
CA LYS A 81 31.68 -17.91 3.17
C LYS A 81 32.76 -17.81 4.25
N ASN A 82 33.70 -18.74 4.19
CA ASN A 82 35.02 -18.57 4.78
C ASN A 82 35.66 -17.31 4.18
N SER A 83 35.65 -16.21 4.93
CA SER A 83 36.70 -15.17 4.86
C SER A 83 36.51 -14.22 6.04
N GLU A 84 37.47 -14.26 6.97
CA GLU A 84 37.63 -13.26 8.01
C GLU A 84 37.81 -11.87 7.36
N ASN A 85 37.20 -10.85 7.98
CA ASN A 85 37.28 -9.42 7.66
C ASN A 85 36.35 -8.89 6.56
N ALA A 86 35.06 -8.76 6.87
CA ALA A 86 34.19 -7.75 6.27
C ALA A 86 33.21 -7.22 7.33
N ALA A 87 33.05 -5.89 7.38
CA ALA A 87 32.10 -5.19 8.26
C ALA A 87 30.68 -5.76 8.10
N PRO A 88 29.82 -5.75 9.15
CA PRO A 88 28.49 -6.33 9.07
C PRO A 88 27.64 -5.51 8.10
N ILE A 89 27.48 -6.01 6.87
CA ILE A 89 26.48 -5.53 5.93
C ILE A 89 25.14 -6.01 6.48
N SER A 90 24.35 -5.08 7.01
CA SER A 90 22.97 -5.36 7.40
C SER A 90 22.23 -6.00 6.22
N PRO A 91 21.56 -7.16 6.39
CA PRO A 91 20.85 -7.78 5.28
C PRO A 91 19.74 -6.83 4.83
N GLU A 92 19.86 -6.30 3.62
CA GLU A 92 18.79 -5.53 2.98
C GLU A 92 17.64 -6.49 2.70
N LEU A 93 16.69 -6.49 3.63
CA LEU A 93 15.52 -7.37 3.66
C LEU A 93 14.56 -7.06 2.50
N ASP A 94 14.69 -7.75 1.37
CA ASP A 94 13.77 -7.57 0.24
C ASP A 94 12.43 -8.29 0.49
N ALA A 95 11.32 -7.55 0.41
CA ALA A 95 10.00 -8.14 0.49
C ALA A 95 9.73 -9.04 -0.72
N LEU A 96 9.24 -10.25 -0.50
CA LEU A 96 9.07 -11.25 -1.57
C LEU A 96 7.80 -11.08 -2.43
N GLY A 97 6.92 -10.12 -2.10
CA GLY A 97 5.63 -9.93 -2.76
C GLY A 97 4.65 -11.10 -2.55
N GLY A 98 3.39 -10.92 -2.95
CA GLY A 98 2.34 -11.94 -2.90
C GLY A 98 1.66 -12.15 -4.25
N ASP A 99 0.98 -13.29 -4.39
CA ASP A 99 0.22 -13.65 -5.59
C ASP A 99 -1.25 -13.23 -5.47
N ILE A 100 -1.75 -13.04 -4.24
CA ILE A 100 -3.02 -12.37 -3.94
C ILE A 100 -2.76 -11.09 -3.16
N ALA A 101 -3.45 -10.00 -3.51
CA ALA A 101 -3.44 -8.76 -2.76
C ALA A 101 -4.83 -8.15 -2.68
N VAL A 102 -5.17 -7.59 -1.53
CA VAL A 102 -6.43 -6.88 -1.28
C VAL A 102 -6.11 -5.59 -0.53
N THR A 103 -6.65 -4.47 -1.01
CA THR A 103 -6.57 -3.16 -0.36
C THR A 103 -7.95 -2.54 -0.25
N ALA A 104 -8.15 -1.76 0.80
CA ALA A 104 -9.34 -0.95 1.01
C ALA A 104 -8.95 0.41 1.58
N PHE A 105 -9.71 1.44 1.25
CA PHE A 105 -9.51 2.77 1.81
C PHE A 105 -10.85 3.50 1.97
N ALA A 106 -10.86 4.43 2.91
CA ALA A 106 -11.84 5.49 3.00
C ALA A 106 -11.11 6.80 3.25
N ASP A 107 -11.53 7.85 2.56
CA ASP A 107 -10.93 9.18 2.58
C ASP A 107 -12.04 10.22 2.61
N LEU A 108 -11.94 11.16 3.54
CA LEU A 108 -12.84 12.28 3.71
C LEU A 108 -12.11 13.54 3.29
N SER A 109 -12.43 14.08 2.12
CA SER A 109 -11.91 15.36 1.65
C SER A 109 -12.86 16.51 2.02
N PHE A 110 -12.31 17.68 2.30
CA PHE A 110 -13.06 18.88 2.69
C PHE A 110 -12.27 20.17 2.40
N ASP A 111 -12.99 21.26 2.15
CA ASP A 111 -12.37 22.57 2.02
C ASP A 111 -11.81 23.06 3.36
N LEU A 112 -10.61 23.64 3.32
CA LEU A 112 -10.04 24.27 4.50
C LEU A 112 -10.83 25.55 4.85
N PRO A 113 -10.97 25.87 6.15
CA PRO A 113 -11.76 27.03 6.61
C PRO A 113 -11.16 28.40 6.24
N LEU A 114 -10.01 28.43 5.54
CA LEU A 114 -9.32 29.64 5.11
C LEU A 114 -9.67 29.95 3.65
N LYS A 115 -10.34 31.09 3.42
CA LYS A 115 -10.78 31.52 2.07
C LYS A 115 -9.67 31.51 1.00
N PRO A 116 -8.44 32.02 1.26
CA PRO A 116 -7.39 32.02 0.26
C PRO A 116 -6.97 30.59 -0.15
N LEU A 117 -6.96 29.65 0.80
CA LEU A 117 -6.59 28.26 0.51
C LEU A 117 -7.66 27.59 -0.36
N ARG A 118 -8.93 27.81 -0.04
CA ARG A 118 -10.06 27.31 -0.82
C ARG A 118 -10.08 27.87 -2.24
N GLU A 119 -9.80 29.16 -2.42
CA GLU A 119 -9.73 29.80 -3.75
C GLU A 119 -8.57 29.25 -4.59
N LEU A 120 -7.48 28.80 -3.95
CA LEU A 120 -6.38 28.10 -4.59
C LEU A 120 -6.67 26.59 -4.83
N GLY A 121 -7.86 26.10 -4.49
CA GLY A 121 -8.22 24.69 -4.60
C GLY A 121 -7.52 23.78 -3.59
N ILE A 122 -6.89 24.36 -2.56
CA ILE A 122 -6.20 23.62 -1.51
C ILE A 122 -7.26 23.07 -0.55
N HIS A 123 -7.28 21.75 -0.41
CA HIS A 123 -8.23 21.05 0.43
C HIS A 123 -7.50 20.14 1.42
N GLY A 124 -8.17 19.91 2.55
CA GLY A 124 -7.76 18.92 3.53
C GLY A 124 -8.39 17.58 3.22
N HIS A 125 -7.74 16.51 3.66
CA HIS A 125 -8.36 15.19 3.66
C HIS A 125 -7.93 14.37 4.88
N ALA A 126 -8.77 13.43 5.29
CA ALA A 126 -8.50 12.49 6.37
C ALA A 126 -8.84 11.09 5.89
N PHE A 127 -7.91 10.16 6.02
CA PHE A 127 -8.02 8.84 5.43
C PHE A 127 -7.76 7.72 6.43
N VAL A 128 -8.28 6.56 6.10
CA VAL A 128 -7.93 5.26 6.66
C VAL A 128 -7.72 4.29 5.51
N SER A 129 -6.66 3.50 5.57
CA SER A 129 -6.34 2.50 4.56
C SER A 129 -5.95 1.20 5.22
N ALA A 130 -6.31 0.09 4.58
CA ALA A 130 -5.94 -1.24 5.02
C ALA A 130 -5.61 -2.12 3.83
N GLY A 131 -4.68 -3.05 4.00
CA GLY A 131 -4.31 -3.97 2.94
C GLY A 131 -3.55 -5.18 3.42
N ASN A 132 -3.61 -6.22 2.62
CA ASN A 132 -2.87 -7.45 2.84
C ASN A 132 -2.51 -8.13 1.51
N HIS A 133 -1.44 -8.91 1.52
CA HIS A 133 -1.12 -9.85 0.45
C HIS A 133 -0.64 -11.17 1.03
N ALA A 134 -0.80 -12.23 0.24
CA ALA A 134 -0.31 -13.56 0.56
C ALA A 134 0.26 -14.22 -0.70
N LYS A 135 1.16 -15.19 -0.52
CA LYS A 135 1.64 -16.06 -1.59
C LYS A 135 0.63 -17.17 -1.85
N PHE A 136 0.51 -17.60 -3.10
CA PHE A 136 -0.46 -18.57 -3.57
C PHE A 136 0.29 -19.79 -4.13
N THR A 137 0.61 -20.74 -3.25
CA THR A 137 1.23 -22.03 -3.63
C THR A 137 0.14 -23.08 -3.89
N GLU A 138 0.31 -23.97 -4.87
CA GLU A 138 -0.69 -25.02 -5.23
C GLU A 138 -1.16 -25.88 -4.04
N ARG A 139 -0.34 -26.03 -2.99
CA ARG A 139 -0.69 -26.75 -1.77
C ARG A 139 -1.62 -25.97 -0.82
N ASP A 140 -1.70 -24.65 -0.94
CA ASP A 140 -2.44 -23.76 -0.02
C ASP A 140 -3.90 -23.53 -0.43
N ILE A 141 -4.29 -23.87 -1.66
CA ILE A 141 -5.67 -23.64 -2.17
C ILE A 141 -6.71 -24.40 -1.34
N ARG A 142 -6.36 -25.57 -0.80
CA ARG A 142 -7.26 -26.37 0.06
C ARG A 142 -7.28 -25.92 1.53
N GLY A 143 -6.35 -25.06 1.95
CA GLY A 143 -6.19 -24.62 3.34
C GLY A 143 -6.32 -23.11 3.55
N PHE A 144 -6.66 -22.35 2.50
CA PHE A 144 -6.73 -20.88 2.58
C PHE A 144 -7.85 -20.44 3.52
N SER A 145 -7.48 -19.99 4.71
CA SER A 145 -8.40 -19.39 5.67
C SER A 145 -8.55 -17.91 5.40
N VAL A 146 -9.70 -17.51 4.87
CA VAL A 146 -10.08 -16.10 4.71
C VAL A 146 -9.99 -15.35 6.04
N THR A 147 -10.30 -16.01 7.15
CA THR A 147 -10.21 -15.43 8.50
C THR A 147 -8.78 -15.09 8.88
N GLU A 148 -7.81 -15.96 8.60
CA GLU A 148 -6.38 -15.67 8.85
C GLU A 148 -5.83 -14.61 7.90
N PHE A 149 -6.30 -14.60 6.65
CA PHE A 149 -5.99 -13.55 5.70
C PHE A 149 -6.52 -12.18 6.16
N LEU A 150 -7.73 -12.11 6.71
CA LEU A 150 -8.29 -10.88 7.27
C LEU A 150 -7.56 -10.44 8.55
N LYS A 151 -7.13 -11.39 9.39
CA LYS A 151 -6.33 -11.10 10.60
C LYS A 151 -4.96 -10.52 10.28
N THR A 152 -4.41 -10.79 9.11
CA THR A 152 -3.09 -10.28 8.69
C THR A 152 -3.16 -8.95 7.93
N PHE A 153 -4.33 -8.30 7.90
CA PHE A 153 -4.45 -6.93 7.39
C PHE A 153 -3.59 -5.97 8.19
N ARG A 154 -2.88 -5.13 7.43
CA ARG A 154 -2.17 -3.96 7.93
C ARG A 154 -3.02 -2.75 7.67
N SER A 155 -2.94 -1.77 8.56
CA SER A 155 -3.77 -0.58 8.45
C SER A 155 -3.03 0.67 8.90
N SER A 156 -3.39 1.79 8.29
CA SER A 156 -2.93 3.12 8.63
C SER A 156 -4.09 4.10 8.55
N ALA A 157 -4.00 5.18 9.31
CA ALA A 157 -4.89 6.32 9.18
C ALA A 157 -4.06 7.60 9.18
N GLY A 158 -4.62 8.68 8.68
CA GLY A 158 -3.89 9.92 8.58
C GLY A 158 -4.75 11.08 8.13
N PHE A 159 -4.09 12.21 8.04
CA PHE A 159 -4.67 13.42 7.48
C PHE A 159 -3.63 14.09 6.62
N GLY A 160 -4.07 14.91 5.68
CA GLY A 160 -3.18 15.58 4.76
C GLY A 160 -3.78 16.82 4.15
N VAL A 161 -2.93 17.49 3.39
CA VAL A 161 -3.29 18.67 2.61
C VAL A 161 -2.87 18.44 1.17
N VAL A 162 -3.78 18.80 0.27
CA VAL A 162 -3.61 18.63 -1.16
C VAL A 162 -3.51 20.02 -1.77
N VAL A 163 -2.37 20.28 -2.42
CA VAL A 163 -2.08 21.54 -3.11
C VAL A 163 -2.07 21.27 -4.60
N PRO A 164 -3.13 21.66 -5.34
CA PRO A 164 -3.12 21.57 -6.78
C PRO A 164 -2.18 22.65 -7.34
N THR A 165 -1.27 22.26 -8.23
CA THR A 165 -0.49 23.21 -9.04
C THR A 165 -0.75 22.93 -10.52
N ARG A 166 -0.36 23.87 -11.39
CA ARG A 166 -0.57 23.73 -12.85
C ARG A 166 0.21 22.57 -13.48
N LEU A 167 1.28 22.11 -12.84
CA LEU A 167 2.20 21.10 -13.37
C LEU A 167 2.03 19.73 -12.70
N PHE A 168 1.73 19.73 -11.41
CA PHE A 168 1.56 18.51 -10.60
C PHE A 168 0.75 18.82 -9.34
N ARG A 169 0.07 17.82 -8.77
CA ARG A 169 -0.57 17.94 -7.46
C ARG A 169 0.40 17.45 -6.39
N ILE A 170 0.58 18.28 -5.36
CA ILE A 170 1.36 17.94 -4.17
C ILE A 170 0.38 17.51 -3.10
N GLU A 171 0.62 16.36 -2.48
CA GLU A 171 -0.15 15.86 -1.35
C GLU A 171 0.81 15.57 -0.20
N MET A 172 0.61 16.28 0.91
CA MET A 172 1.38 16.11 2.13
C MET A 172 0.51 15.41 3.16
N ASN A 173 0.89 14.21 3.57
CA ASN A 173 0.14 13.36 4.47
C ASN A 173 0.91 13.12 5.75
N TYR A 174 0.26 13.22 6.89
CA TYR A 174 0.72 12.63 8.13
C TYR A 174 0.05 11.26 8.29
N CYS A 175 0.83 10.19 8.16
CA CYS A 175 0.38 8.82 8.28
C CYS A 175 0.69 8.28 9.67
N HIS A 176 -0.30 7.67 10.32
CA HIS A 176 -0.17 6.94 11.56
C HIS A 176 -0.46 5.46 11.32
N ILE A 177 0.47 4.58 11.70
CA ILE A 177 0.33 3.14 11.51
C ILE A 177 -0.54 2.58 12.64
N LEU A 178 -1.71 2.04 12.27
CA LEU A 178 -2.64 1.43 13.22
C LEU A 178 -2.30 -0.03 13.48
N LYS A 179 -1.81 -0.74 12.46
CA LYS A 179 -1.46 -2.16 12.56
C LYS A 179 -0.35 -2.52 11.58
N GLN A 180 0.72 -3.10 12.10
CA GLN A 180 1.89 -3.60 11.39
C GLN A 180 2.39 -4.89 12.02
N PHE A 181 3.24 -5.63 11.31
CA PHE A 181 3.94 -6.82 11.75
C PHE A 181 5.46 -6.58 11.78
N ASP A 182 6.22 -7.42 12.50
CA ASP A 182 7.65 -7.20 12.78
C ASP A 182 8.53 -7.04 11.53
N ASN A 183 8.14 -7.69 10.42
CA ASN A 183 8.86 -7.62 9.15
C ASN A 183 8.40 -6.46 8.24
N ASP A 184 7.44 -5.63 8.68
CA ASP A 184 6.92 -4.54 7.87
C ASP A 184 7.78 -3.28 8.00
N ARG A 185 8.16 -2.71 6.86
CA ARG A 185 8.82 -1.41 6.77
C ARG A 185 7.79 -0.27 6.74
N ALA A 186 7.08 -0.11 7.84
CA ALA A 186 6.12 0.97 8.05
C ALA A 186 6.73 2.11 8.90
N LYS A 187 6.31 3.35 8.69
CA LYS A 187 6.74 4.47 9.52
C LYS A 187 5.61 5.47 9.70
N THR A 188 5.23 5.70 10.96
CA THR A 188 4.40 6.85 11.33
C THR A 188 5.16 8.14 11.08
N GLY A 189 4.57 9.08 10.35
CA GLY A 189 5.18 10.36 10.04
C GLY A 189 4.68 10.99 8.75
N ILE A 190 5.42 12.00 8.30
CA ILE A 190 5.07 12.80 7.13
C ILE A 190 5.50 12.07 5.85
N GLN A 191 4.60 12.03 4.87
CA GLN A 191 4.81 11.51 3.53
C GLN A 191 4.43 12.58 2.50
N PHE A 192 5.25 12.69 1.45
CA PHE A 192 4.97 13.56 0.32
C PHE A 192 4.68 12.72 -0.91
N ASN A 193 3.60 13.09 -1.59
CA ASN A 193 3.11 12.46 -2.80
C ASN A 193 3.04 13.52 -3.90
N PHE A 194 3.53 13.16 -5.09
CA PHE A 194 3.40 13.98 -6.29
C PHE A 194 2.59 13.18 -7.30
N SER A 195 1.54 13.77 -7.84
CA SER A 195 0.71 13.14 -8.86
C SER A 195 0.53 14.07 -10.05
N SER A 196 0.14 13.51 -11.19
CA SER A 196 -0.29 14.30 -12.35
C SER A 196 -1.35 15.32 -11.91
N PRO A 197 -1.46 16.48 -12.57
CA PRO A 197 -2.53 17.45 -12.32
C PRO A 197 -3.91 16.79 -12.17
#